data_AF-A0A840UYA3-F1
#
_entry.id   AF-A0A840UYA3-F1
#
_cell.length_a   1.000
_cell.length_b   1.000
_cell.length_c   1.000
_cell.angle_alpha   90.00
_cell.angle_beta   90.00
_cell.angle_gamma   90.00
#
_symmetry.space_group_name_H-M   'P 1'
#
loop_
_entity.id
_entity.type
_entity.pdbx_description
1 polymer ?
#
loop_
_entity_poly.entity_id
_entity_poly.type
_entity_poly.pdbx_seq_one_letter_code
_entity_poly.pdbx_strand_id
1 'polypeptide(L)'
;MEKRRYQRMSINTLWADVSDGKRFYSGMVTDLSRFGLRLTDLPLKCDTSQRLSIVVSGQGKNFKMLARPCWTKNGGTGKSVGVEIMNASWGWTEFVISHEPSPADVRSEVAL
;
A
#
# COMPACT_ATOMS: atom_id res chain seq x y z
N MET A 1 -10.93 17.87 -7.23
CA MET A 1 -9.67 17.11 -7.32
C MET A 1 -9.03 17.15 -5.95
N GLU A 2 -9.20 16.10 -5.13
CA GLU A 2 -8.65 16.08 -3.77
C GLU A 2 -7.12 16.17 -3.84
N LYS A 3 -6.56 17.24 -3.27
CA LYS A 3 -5.11 17.39 -3.09
C LYS A 3 -4.67 16.32 -2.10
N ARG A 4 -4.01 15.27 -2.61
CA ARG A 4 -3.40 14.25 -1.75
C ARG A 4 -2.40 14.92 -0.82
N ARG A 5 -2.48 14.60 0.48
CA ARG A 5 -1.58 15.15 1.51
C ARG A 5 -0.13 14.66 1.36
N TYR A 6 0.06 13.48 0.79
CA TYR A 6 1.36 12.84 0.64
C TYR A 6 1.55 12.34 -0.79
N GLN A 7 2.77 12.51 -1.32
CA GLN A 7 3.20 11.88 -2.56
C GLN A 7 3.14 10.35 -2.42
N ARG A 8 2.82 9.68 -3.51
CA ARG A 8 2.80 8.22 -3.57
C ARG A 8 3.75 7.73 -4.64
N MET A 9 4.43 6.64 -4.35
CA MET A 9 5.33 5.97 -5.26
C MET A 9 4.65 4.75 -5.84
N SER A 10 4.77 4.59 -7.15
CA SER A 10 4.39 3.36 -7.83
C SER A 10 5.40 2.27 -7.50
N ILE A 11 4.91 1.10 -7.13
CA ILE A 11 5.74 -0.09 -6.87
C ILE A 11 4.93 -1.32 -7.25
N ASN A 12 5.55 -2.34 -7.82
CA ASN A 12 4.86 -3.57 -8.23
C ASN A 12 5.59 -4.85 -7.79
N THR A 13 6.62 -4.70 -6.98
CA THR A 13 7.48 -5.79 -6.48
C THR A 13 7.10 -6.26 -5.07
N LEU A 14 6.00 -5.73 -4.52
CA LEU A 14 5.54 -6.03 -3.17
C LEU A 14 4.21 -6.77 -3.21
N TRP A 15 4.12 -7.86 -2.43
CA TRP A 15 2.88 -8.58 -2.17
C TRP A 15 2.36 -8.25 -0.77
N ALA A 16 1.08 -8.49 -0.54
CA ALA A 16 0.45 -8.29 0.74
C ALA A 16 -0.43 -9.48 1.11
N ASP A 17 -0.21 -10.02 2.31
CA ASP A 17 -1.17 -10.89 2.98
C ASP A 17 -2.07 -10.06 3.87
N VAL A 18 -3.37 -10.25 3.75
CA VAL A 18 -4.41 -9.40 4.32
C VAL A 18 -5.39 -10.26 5.10
N SER A 19 -5.60 -9.92 6.36
CA SER A 19 -6.69 -10.45 7.16
C SER A 19 -7.79 -9.40 7.35
N ASP A 20 -9.02 -9.80 7.06
CA ASP A 20 -10.24 -9.04 7.37
C ASP A 20 -10.81 -9.33 8.77
N GLY A 21 -10.04 -10.06 9.60
CA GLY A 21 -10.46 -10.54 10.92
C GLY A 21 -11.28 -11.84 10.88
N LYS A 22 -11.66 -12.33 9.71
CA LYS A 22 -12.39 -13.62 9.53
C LYS A 22 -11.56 -14.62 8.74
N ARG A 23 -10.86 -14.17 7.71
CA ARG A 23 -10.09 -14.98 6.76
C ARG A 23 -8.81 -14.26 6.36
N PHE A 24 -7.99 -14.94 5.57
CA PHE A 24 -6.79 -14.41 4.96
C PHE A 24 -6.93 -14.42 3.43
N TYR A 25 -6.35 -13.39 2.81
CA TYR A 25 -6.30 -13.20 1.38
C TYR A 25 -4.94 -12.64 1.01
N SER A 26 -4.54 -12.81 -0.24
CA SER A 26 -3.32 -12.20 -0.77
C SER A 26 -3.66 -11.25 -1.90
N GLY A 27 -2.81 -10.24 -2.10
CA GLY A 27 -2.92 -9.26 -3.16
C GLY A 27 -1.58 -8.57 -3.42
N MET A 28 -1.59 -7.56 -4.28
CA MET A 28 -0.40 -6.80 -4.65
C MET A 28 -0.45 -5.39 -4.09
N VAL A 29 0.71 -4.81 -3.77
CA VAL A 29 0.83 -3.38 -3.50
C VAL A 29 1.26 -2.69 -4.80
N THR A 30 0.47 -1.72 -5.27
CA THR A 30 0.70 -1.04 -6.56
C THR A 30 1.16 0.42 -6.42
N ASP A 31 0.78 1.06 -5.31
CA ASP A 31 1.33 2.35 -4.90
C ASP A 31 1.36 2.45 -3.38
N LEU A 32 2.31 3.21 -2.85
CA LEU A 32 2.48 3.40 -1.41
C LEU A 32 2.98 4.80 -1.04
N SER A 33 2.78 5.14 0.21
CA SER A 33 3.47 6.20 0.93
C SER A 33 3.74 5.71 2.35
N ARG A 34 4.38 6.56 3.18
CA ARG A 34 4.58 6.26 4.60
C ARG A 34 3.27 6.03 5.37
N PHE A 35 2.15 6.56 4.87
CA PHE A 35 0.87 6.62 5.59
C PHE A 35 -0.27 5.84 4.93
N GLY A 36 -0.03 5.24 3.78
CA GLY A 36 -1.09 4.55 3.06
C GLY A 36 -0.55 3.72 1.90
N LEU A 37 -1.37 2.80 1.44
CA LEU A 37 -1.03 1.95 0.30
C LEU A 37 -2.26 1.59 -0.51
N ARG A 38 -2.04 1.18 -1.75
CA ARG A 38 -3.06 0.64 -2.63
C ARG A 38 -2.83 -0.85 -2.81
N LEU A 39 -3.82 -1.63 -2.38
CA LEU A 39 -3.91 -3.06 -2.62
C LEU A 39 -4.68 -3.32 -3.92
N THR A 40 -4.20 -4.25 -4.74
CA THR A 40 -4.91 -4.78 -5.91
C THR A 40 -5.01 -6.29 -5.85
N ASP A 41 -5.82 -6.86 -6.74
CA ASP A 41 -6.01 -8.30 -6.91
C ASP A 41 -6.54 -9.01 -5.65
N LEU A 42 -7.14 -8.24 -4.74
CA LEU A 42 -7.83 -8.82 -3.60
C LEU A 42 -9.11 -9.53 -4.06
N PRO A 43 -9.39 -10.75 -3.59
CA PRO A 43 -10.64 -11.44 -3.88
C PRO A 43 -11.87 -10.61 -3.47
N LEU A 44 -12.93 -10.63 -4.27
CA LEU A 44 -14.17 -9.88 -4.01
C LEU A 44 -14.80 -10.20 -2.63
N LYS A 45 -14.57 -11.41 -2.12
CA LYS A 45 -15.02 -11.90 -0.80
C LYS A 45 -14.28 -11.29 0.42
N CYS A 46 -13.15 -10.62 0.22
CA CYS A 46 -12.40 -9.98 1.32
C CYS A 46 -13.22 -8.85 1.94
N ASP A 47 -13.56 -8.90 3.22
CA ASP A 47 -14.36 -7.84 3.85
C ASP A 47 -13.53 -6.57 4.06
N THR A 48 -13.81 -5.52 3.30
CA THR A 48 -13.07 -4.24 3.34
C THR A 48 -13.88 -3.14 4.03
N SER A 49 -14.89 -3.51 4.82
CA SER A 49 -15.68 -2.57 5.63
C SER A 49 -15.04 -2.26 6.99
N GLN A 50 -14.10 -3.11 7.44
CA GLN A 50 -13.45 -3.03 8.74
C GLN A 50 -11.94 -2.83 8.60
N ARG A 51 -11.26 -2.68 9.75
CA ARG A 51 -9.79 -2.62 9.80
C ARG A 51 -9.18 -3.93 9.27
N LEU A 52 -8.07 -3.79 8.56
CA LEU A 52 -7.32 -4.88 7.98
C LEU A 52 -6.00 -5.04 8.72
N SER A 53 -5.63 -6.28 9.03
CA SER A 53 -4.25 -6.61 9.40
C SER A 53 -3.50 -7.02 8.15
N ILE A 54 -2.40 -6.33 7.85
CA ILE A 54 -1.67 -6.50 6.59
C ILE A 54 -0.23 -6.85 6.89
N VAL A 55 0.31 -7.83 6.16
CA VAL A 55 1.74 -8.11 6.09
C VAL A 55 2.18 -7.81 4.66
N VAL A 56 2.93 -6.72 4.47
CA VAL A 56 3.55 -6.40 3.18
C VAL A 56 4.90 -7.08 3.11
N SER A 57 5.19 -7.80 2.04
CA SER A 57 6.49 -8.43 1.85
C SER A 57 7.07 -8.23 0.47
N GLY A 58 8.40 -8.16 0.43
CA GLY A 58 9.17 -8.00 -0.79
C GLY A 58 10.59 -7.55 -0.45
N GLN A 59 11.52 -7.78 -1.38
CA GLN A 59 12.94 -7.45 -1.20
C GLN A 59 13.56 -8.03 0.09
N GLY A 60 13.13 -9.24 0.50
CA GLY A 60 13.62 -9.91 1.71
C GLY A 60 13.11 -9.33 3.04
N LYS A 61 12.15 -8.40 3.01
CA LYS A 61 11.58 -7.78 4.22
C LYS A 61 10.09 -8.09 4.34
N ASN A 62 9.60 -8.05 5.59
CA ASN A 62 8.20 -8.23 5.95
C ASN A 62 7.77 -7.11 6.90
N PHE A 63 6.66 -6.44 6.62
CA PHE A 63 6.16 -5.31 7.39
C PHE A 63 4.73 -5.59 7.86
N LYS A 64 4.56 -5.75 9.18
CA LYS A 64 3.24 -5.90 9.78
C LYS A 64 2.64 -4.51 10.02
N MET A 65 1.37 -4.34 9.65
CA MET A 65 0.65 -3.10 9.85
C MET A 65 -0.85 -3.32 10.07
N LEU A 66 -1.46 -2.38 10.79
CA LEU A 66 -2.90 -2.26 10.92
C LEU A 66 -3.35 -1.10 10.04
N ALA A 67 -4.35 -1.30 9.20
CA ALA A 67 -4.82 -0.29 8.26
C ALA A 67 -6.34 -0.20 8.20
N ARG A 68 -6.83 0.99 7.85
CA ARG A 68 -8.26 1.26 7.62
C ARG A 68 -8.51 1.44 6.13
N PRO A 69 -9.44 0.69 5.52
CA PRO A 69 -9.89 0.96 4.16
C PRO A 69 -10.48 2.38 4.04
N CYS A 70 -10.04 3.13 3.04
CA CYS A 70 -10.55 4.46 2.71
C CYS A 70 -11.53 4.41 1.55
N TRP A 71 -11.25 3.55 0.57
CA TRP A 71 -12.11 3.31 -0.58
C TRP A 71 -11.91 1.89 -1.11
N THR A 72 -12.94 1.36 -1.73
CA THR A 72 -12.91 0.06 -2.43
C THR A 72 -13.46 0.26 -3.84
N LYS A 73 -12.76 -0.28 -4.83
CA LYS A 73 -13.21 -0.33 -6.22
C LYS A 73 -13.20 -1.78 -6.70
N ASN A 74 -14.37 -2.31 -6.98
CA ASN A 74 -14.49 -3.65 -7.57
C ASN A 74 -14.09 -3.60 -9.05
N GLY A 75 -13.31 -4.59 -9.47
CA GLY A 75 -13.03 -4.91 -10.87
C GLY A 75 -13.74 -6.21 -11.27
N GLY A 76 -13.35 -6.79 -12.41
CA GLY A 76 -13.97 -8.01 -12.94
C GLY A 76 -13.76 -9.23 -12.04
N THR A 77 -12.50 -9.55 -11.71
CA THR A 77 -12.14 -10.76 -10.96
C THR A 77 -11.66 -10.51 -9.53
N GLY A 78 -11.41 -9.25 -9.18
CA GLY A 78 -10.91 -8.84 -7.86
C GLY A 78 -11.26 -7.39 -7.57
N LYS A 79 -10.67 -6.82 -6.53
CA LYS A 79 -10.86 -5.42 -6.16
C LYS A 79 -9.57 -4.71 -5.82
N SER A 80 -9.60 -3.40 -6.03
CA SER A 80 -8.60 -2.45 -5.54
C SER A 80 -9.10 -1.80 -4.25
N VAL A 81 -8.22 -1.66 -3.27
CA VAL A 81 -8.53 -1.04 -1.99
C VAL A 81 -7.42 -0.04 -1.66
N GLY A 82 -7.80 1.22 -1.44
CA GLY A 82 -6.90 2.19 -0.84
C GLY A 82 -7.04 2.13 0.68
N VAL A 83 -5.92 2.02 1.39
CA VAL A 83 -5.90 1.98 2.84
C VAL A 83 -5.05 3.10 3.42
N GLU A 84 -5.44 3.56 4.60
CA GLU A 84 -4.66 4.40 5.48
C GLU A 84 -4.02 3.52 6.57
N ILE A 85 -2.71 3.67 6.75
CA ILE A 85 -1.95 2.94 7.77
C ILE A 85 -2.23 3.58 9.12
N MET A 86 -2.77 2.80 10.06
CA MET A 86 -3.02 3.23 11.43
C MET A 86 -1.81 2.97 12.33
N ASN A 87 -1.11 1.86 12.09
CA ASN A 87 0.09 1.47 12.81
C ASN A 87 0.98 0.62 11.90
N ALA A 88 2.27 0.90 11.86
CA ALA A 88 3.28 0.11 11.16
C ALA A 88 4.59 0.09 11.95
N SER A 89 5.38 -0.95 11.77
CA SER A 89 6.75 -1.00 12.31
C SER A 89 7.62 0.12 11.75
N TRP A 90 8.58 0.64 12.52
CA TRP A 90 9.55 1.64 12.07
C TRP A 90 10.28 1.24 10.77
N GLY A 91 10.57 -0.05 10.60
CA GLY A 91 11.19 -0.56 9.38
C GLY A 91 10.39 -0.31 8.10
N TRP A 92 9.05 -0.15 8.17
CA TRP A 92 8.23 0.28 7.03
C TRP A 92 8.57 1.72 6.65
N THR A 93 8.64 2.62 7.63
CA THR A 93 8.98 4.02 7.40
C THR A 93 10.36 4.15 6.75
N GLU A 94 11.37 3.43 7.27
CA GLU A 94 12.70 3.40 6.68
C GLU A 94 12.70 2.84 5.26
N PHE A 95 11.97 1.74 5.03
CA PHE A 95 11.83 1.16 3.70
C PHE A 95 11.22 2.14 2.71
N VAL A 96 10.16 2.85 3.09
CA VAL A 96 9.53 3.82 2.19
C VAL A 96 10.47 5.00 1.95
N ILE A 97 11.12 5.56 2.99
CA ILE A 97 12.08 6.66 2.84
C ILE A 97 13.23 6.28 1.89
N SER A 98 13.74 5.05 1.96
CA SER A 98 14.83 4.60 1.08
C SER A 98 14.43 4.45 -0.39
N HIS A 99 13.13 4.45 -0.68
CA HIS A 99 12.58 4.38 -2.04
C HIS A 99 12.01 5.73 -2.50
N GLU A 100 11.78 6.68 -1.58
CA GLU A 100 11.35 8.05 -1.91
C GLU A 100 12.43 8.72 -2.79
N PRO A 101 12.07 9.23 -3.99
CA PRO A 101 13.03 9.93 -4.83
C PRO A 101 13.58 11.14 -4.08
N SER A 102 14.89 11.34 -4.16
CA SER A 102 15.51 12.52 -3.55
C SER A 102 15.01 13.78 -4.25
N PRO A 103 14.85 14.91 -3.54
CA PRO A 103 14.59 16.20 -4.19
C PRO A 103 15.63 16.57 -5.26
N ALA A 104 16.84 15.98 -5.21
CA ALA A 104 17.87 16.14 -6.23
C ALA A 104 17.56 15.39 -7.53
N ASP A 105 16.92 14.22 -7.46
CA ASP A 105 16.65 13.36 -8.62
C ASP A 105 15.56 13.97 -9.52
N VAL A 106 14.57 14.63 -8.91
CA VAL A 106 13.46 15.30 -9.62
C VAL A 106 13.95 16.47 -10.49
N ARG A 107 15.08 17.10 -10.15
CA ARG A 107 15.62 18.23 -10.93
C ARG A 107 16.36 17.79 -12.20
N SER A 108 16.83 16.56 -12.26
CA SER A 108 17.59 16.04 -13.41
C SER A 108 16.69 15.61 -14.57
N GLU A 109 15.41 15.34 -14.32
CA GLU A 109 14.46 14.80 -15.31
C GLU A 109 13.71 15.90 -16.09
N VAL A 110 13.70 17.14 -15.59
CA VAL A 110 13.09 18.32 -16.26
C VAL A 110 14.08 19.14 -17.08
N ALA A 111 15.34 18.70 -17.17
CA ALA A 111 16.41 19.39 -17.89
C ALA A 111 16.77 18.75 -19.26
N LEU A 112 15.88 17.92 -19.82
CA LEU A 112 16.03 17.30 -21.14
C LEU A 112 14.88 17.68 -22.08
#